data_AF-A0A374PEW6-F1
#
_entry.id   AF-A0A374PEW6-F1
#
_cell.length_a   1.000
_cell.length_b   1.000
_cell.length_c   1.000
_cell.angle_alpha   90.00
_cell.angle_beta   90.00
_cell.angle_gamma   90.00
#
_symmetry.space_group_name_H-M   'P 1'
#
loop_
_entity.id
_entity.type
_entity.pdbx_description
1 polymer ?
#
loop_
_entity_poly.entity_id
_entity_poly.type
_entity_poly.pdbx_seq_one_letter_code
_entity_poly.pdbx_strand_id
1 'polypeptide(L)'
;MKKKTKNFKKQREFINQWLKAGTYAGGFCENCGGRLILFFKYDAVCCPGCNQWIDPTCSDPECPYCSCRPQTPADALEEERSRPDFTPAAGQKAYCIRQYERSARGEHRKSERAEKIRYRESKPPFRL
;
A
#
# COMPACT_ATOMS: atom_id res chain seq x y z
N MET A 1 7.33 34.47 -9.61
CA MET A 1 6.14 33.71 -9.16
C MET A 1 6.53 32.27 -8.77
N LYS A 2 6.83 31.99 -7.49
CA LYS A 2 7.30 30.65 -7.02
C LYS A 2 6.55 30.12 -5.77
N LYS A 3 5.26 30.46 -5.62
CA LYS A 3 4.47 30.11 -4.40
C LYS A 3 3.63 28.82 -4.53
N LYS A 4 3.41 28.31 -5.75
CA LYS A 4 2.45 27.21 -5.99
C LYS A 4 2.96 25.82 -5.56
N THR A 5 4.26 25.53 -5.69
CA THR A 5 4.83 24.18 -5.49
C THR A 5 4.83 23.67 -4.06
N LYS A 6 5.00 24.54 -3.05
CA LYS A 6 4.99 24.12 -1.63
C LYS A 6 3.61 23.64 -1.17
N ASN A 7 2.53 24.19 -1.72
CA ASN A 7 1.16 23.83 -1.32
C ASN A 7 0.75 22.46 -1.87
N PHE A 8 1.13 22.15 -3.11
CA PHE A 8 0.90 20.83 -3.71
C PHE A 8 1.65 19.71 -2.97
N LYS A 9 2.87 19.95 -2.49
CA LYS A 9 3.62 18.94 -1.72
C LYS A 9 2.89 18.59 -0.42
N LYS A 10 2.45 19.61 0.34
CA LYS A 10 1.67 19.42 1.57
C LYS A 10 0.32 18.74 1.31
N GLN A 11 -0.39 19.14 0.27
CA GLN A 11 -1.66 18.52 -0.11
C GLN A 11 -1.47 17.05 -0.52
N ARG A 12 -0.40 16.74 -1.24
CA ARG A 12 -0.06 15.36 -1.61
C ARG A 12 0.32 14.53 -0.39
N GLU A 13 1.12 15.07 0.51
CA GLU A 13 1.47 14.41 1.78
C GLU A 13 0.24 14.15 2.63
N PHE A 14 -0.67 15.12 2.73
CA PHE A 14 -1.96 14.97 3.38
C PHE A 14 -2.73 13.78 2.79
N ILE A 15 -3.00 13.78 1.49
CA ILE A 15 -3.73 12.67 0.83
C ILE A 15 -3.01 11.34 0.98
N ASN A 16 -1.69 11.31 0.88
CA ASN A 16 -0.90 10.09 1.08
C ASN A 16 -1.06 9.49 2.48
N GLN A 17 -1.37 10.29 3.50
CA GLN A 17 -1.66 9.75 4.83
C GLN A 17 -2.99 8.98 4.85
N TRP A 18 -3.99 9.45 4.12
CA TRP A 18 -5.29 8.79 4.02
C TRP A 18 -5.25 7.53 3.15
N LEU A 19 -4.44 7.54 2.08
CA LEU A 19 -4.21 6.35 1.24
C LEU A 19 -3.48 5.20 1.95
N LYS A 20 -3.04 5.39 3.20
CA LYS A 20 -2.54 4.28 4.03
C LYS A 20 -3.66 3.41 4.57
N ALA A 21 -4.85 3.98 4.77
CA ALA A 21 -6.02 3.30 5.32
C ALA A 21 -7.05 2.90 4.24
N GLY A 22 -6.75 3.19 2.97
CA GLY A 22 -7.74 3.12 1.90
C GLY A 22 -7.14 3.31 0.51
N THR A 23 -8.02 3.52 -0.47
CA THR A 23 -7.66 3.84 -1.86
C THR A 23 -8.54 4.96 -2.40
N TYR A 24 -8.24 5.49 -3.57
CA TYR A 24 -9.15 6.42 -4.23
C TYR A 24 -10.46 5.71 -4.60
N ALA A 25 -11.59 6.29 -4.19
CA ALA A 25 -12.91 5.78 -4.54
C ALA A 25 -13.31 6.10 -6.01
N GLY A 26 -12.59 7.03 -6.64
CA GLY A 26 -13.06 7.71 -7.85
C GLY A 26 -13.96 8.88 -7.49
N GLY A 27 -14.07 9.86 -8.39
CA GLY A 27 -14.87 11.06 -8.18
C GLY A 27 -14.25 12.11 -7.24
N PHE A 28 -15.03 13.16 -7.01
CA PHE A 28 -14.66 14.34 -6.24
C PHE A 28 -15.79 14.73 -5.29
N CYS A 29 -15.45 15.29 -4.14
CA CYS A 29 -16.42 15.82 -3.19
C CYS A 29 -17.14 17.02 -3.80
N GLU A 30 -18.47 17.02 -3.75
CA GLU A 30 -19.29 18.13 -4.27
C GLU A 30 -19.10 19.42 -3.47
N ASN A 31 -18.78 19.32 -2.17
CA ASN A 31 -18.64 20.48 -1.30
C ASN A 31 -17.28 21.19 -1.44
N CYS A 32 -16.18 20.44 -1.58
CA CYS A 32 -14.82 21.02 -1.61
C CYS A 32 -14.00 20.71 -2.87
N GLY A 33 -14.52 19.89 -3.80
CA GLY A 33 -13.79 19.44 -4.99
C GLY A 33 -12.60 18.51 -4.71
N GLY A 34 -12.41 18.07 -3.47
CA GLY A 34 -11.34 17.17 -3.06
C GLY A 34 -11.55 15.74 -3.59
N ARG A 35 -10.47 14.97 -3.72
CA ARG A 35 -10.55 13.54 -4.10
C ARG A 35 -11.18 12.73 -2.97
N LEU A 36 -12.07 11.81 -3.34
CA LEU A 36 -12.70 10.88 -2.40
C LEU A 36 -11.83 9.65 -2.17
N ILE A 37 -11.89 9.10 -0.96
CA ILE A 37 -11.12 7.94 -0.54
C ILE A 37 -12.07 6.90 0.02
N LEU A 38 -11.96 5.67 -0.48
CA LEU A 38 -12.59 4.48 0.08
C LEU A 38 -11.75 3.99 1.25
N PHE A 39 -12.34 3.95 2.44
CA PHE A 39 -11.68 3.53 3.68
C PHE A 39 -11.95 2.04 3.93
N PHE A 40 -10.91 1.19 3.89
CA PHE A 40 -11.10 -0.26 3.82
C PHE A 40 -11.76 -0.88 5.05
N LYS A 41 -11.41 -0.40 6.25
CA LYS A 41 -11.95 -0.96 7.50
C LYS A 41 -13.46 -0.83 7.63
N TYR A 42 -14.01 0.26 7.11
CA TYR A 42 -15.42 0.62 7.27
C TYR A 42 -16.22 0.46 5.97
N ASP A 43 -15.55 -0.02 4.91
CA ASP A 43 -16.06 -0.14 3.54
C ASP A 43 -16.89 1.09 3.11
N ALA A 44 -16.34 2.28 3.34
CA ALA A 44 -17.05 3.54 3.19
C ALA A 44 -16.19 4.62 2.55
N VAL A 45 -16.80 5.40 1.67
CA VAL A 45 -16.19 6.54 1.02
C VAL A 45 -16.24 7.76 1.93
N CYS A 46 -15.12 8.48 2.02
CA CYS A 46 -15.02 9.74 2.76
C CYS A 46 -14.34 10.84 1.95
N CYS A 47 -14.60 12.08 2.37
CA CYS A 47 -13.87 13.25 1.93
C CYS A 47 -12.86 13.69 3.02
N PRO A 48 -11.55 13.53 2.79
CA PRO A 48 -10.52 14.01 3.70
C PRO A 48 -10.56 15.50 3.97
N GLY A 49 -10.96 16.30 2.97
CA GLY A 49 -10.97 17.76 3.07
C GLY A 49 -12.13 18.29 3.91
N CYS A 50 -13.31 17.68 3.81
CA CYS A 50 -14.49 18.03 4.61
C CYS A 50 -14.57 17.25 5.92
N ASN A 51 -13.76 16.21 6.09
CA ASN A 51 -13.82 15.27 7.19
C ASN A 51 -15.21 14.65 7.37
N GLN A 52 -15.81 14.16 6.28
CA GLN A 52 -17.16 13.60 6.27
C GLN A 52 -17.20 12.27 5.53
N TRP A 53 -18.00 11.34 6.05
CA TRP A 53 -18.42 10.14 5.33
C TRP A 53 -19.41 10.53 4.24
N ILE A 54 -19.17 10.06 3.02
CA ILE A 54 -20.07 10.25 1.88
C ILE A 54 -21.14 9.15 1.90
N ASP A 55 -20.72 7.92 2.23
CA ASP A 55 -21.64 6.80 2.27
C ASP A 55 -22.46 6.77 3.56
N PRO A 56 -23.79 6.58 3.46
CA PRO A 56 -24.63 6.38 4.63
C PRO A 56 -24.27 5.06 5.34
N THR A 57 -24.66 4.94 6.60
CA THR A 57 -24.63 3.64 7.29
C THR A 57 -25.77 2.76 6.77
N CYS A 58 -25.57 1.44 6.78
CA CYS A 58 -26.68 0.51 6.54
C CYS A 58 -27.69 0.52 7.68
N SER A 59 -28.87 -0.07 7.45
CA SER A 59 -29.92 -0.22 8.47
C SER A 59 -29.65 -1.33 9.49
N ASP A 60 -28.63 -2.17 9.26
CA ASP A 60 -28.26 -3.26 10.17
C ASP A 60 -27.37 -2.74 11.31
N PRO A 61 -27.83 -2.77 12.58
CA PRO A 61 -27.06 -2.31 13.73
C PRO A 61 -25.88 -3.22 14.08
N GLU A 62 -25.91 -4.50 13.66
CA GLU A 62 -24.84 -5.47 13.93
C GLU A 62 -23.82 -5.55 12.79
N CYS A 63 -23.94 -4.69 11.78
CA CYS A 63 -23.04 -4.68 10.64
C CYS A 63 -21.60 -4.39 11.09
N PRO A 64 -20.63 -5.31 10.86
CA PRO A 64 -19.27 -5.19 11.39
C PRO A 64 -18.49 -4.00 10.83
N TYR A 65 -18.96 -3.40 9.73
CA TYR A 65 -18.36 -2.22 9.10
C TYR A 65 -18.99 -0.91 9.59
N CYS A 66 -20.31 -0.87 9.77
CA CYS A 66 -21.02 0.36 10.14
C CYS A 66 -21.13 0.55 11.66
N SER A 67 -21.32 -0.53 12.43
CA SER A 67 -21.56 -0.47 13.87
C SER A 67 -20.38 0.12 14.65
N CYS A 68 -19.17 -0.18 14.19
CA CYS A 68 -17.92 0.30 14.76
C CYS A 68 -17.40 1.57 14.08
N ARG A 69 -18.15 2.18 13.15
CA ARG A 69 -17.66 3.32 12.36
C ARG A 69 -17.64 4.60 13.20
N PRO A 70 -16.47 5.26 13.36
CA PRO A 70 -16.38 6.51 14.08
C PRO A 70 -17.22 7.61 13.42
N GLN A 71 -17.61 8.60 14.22
CA GLN A 71 -18.41 9.73 13.75
C GLN A 71 -17.72 10.48 12.60
N THR A 72 -16.40 10.61 12.64
CA THR A 72 -15.64 11.27 11.58
C THR A 72 -14.56 10.37 10.96
N PRO A 73 -14.25 10.55 9.66
CA PRO A 73 -13.14 9.87 9.00
C PRO A 73 -11.77 10.13 9.63
N ALA A 74 -11.56 11.31 10.23
CA ALA A 74 -10.30 11.64 10.90
C ALA A 74 -10.09 10.80 12.16
N ASP A 75 -11.14 10.58 12.95
CA ASP A 75 -11.08 9.72 14.13
C ASP A 75 -10.76 8.27 13.72
N ALA A 76 -11.44 7.79 12.67
CA ALA A 76 -11.14 6.50 12.03
C ALA A 76 -9.68 6.37 11.57
N LEU A 77 -9.10 7.44 11.00
CA LEU A 77 -7.71 7.43 10.58
C LEU A 77 -6.75 7.41 11.77
N GLU A 78 -7.07 8.10 12.86
CA GLU A 78 -6.25 8.12 14.06
C GLU A 78 -6.26 6.78 14.79
N GLU A 79 -7.42 6.12 14.86
CA GLU A 79 -7.53 4.74 15.34
C GLU A 79 -6.66 3.79 14.51
N GLU A 80 -6.72 3.86 13.17
CA GLU A 80 -5.91 3.01 12.30
C GLU A 80 -4.40 3.27 12.46
N ARG A 81 -4.00 4.53 12.68
CA ARG A 81 -2.59 4.87 12.98
C ARG A 81 -2.11 4.31 14.30
N SER A 82 -3.02 4.20 15.26
CA SER A 82 -2.74 3.72 16.62
C SER A 82 -2.67 2.19 16.69
N ARG A 83 -3.06 1.47 15.62
CA ARG A 83 -2.99 0.02 15.59
C ARG A 83 -1.54 -0.46 15.61
N PRO A 84 -1.17 -1.37 16.53
CA PRO A 84 0.20 -1.87 16.66
C PRO A 84 0.67 -2.67 15.43
N ASP A 85 -0.28 -3.24 14.67
CA ASP A 85 0.00 -3.97 13.43
C ASP A 85 0.32 -3.02 12.24
N PHE A 86 0.08 -1.72 12.37
CA PHE A 86 0.43 -0.68 11.39
C PHE A 86 1.88 -0.21 11.58
N THR A 87 2.83 -1.12 11.82
CA THR A 87 4.26 -0.77 11.84
C THR A 87 4.88 -0.98 10.45
N PRO A 88 5.55 0.03 9.86
CA PRO A 88 6.29 -0.10 8.59
C PRO A 88 7.36 -1.21 8.60
N ALA A 89 7.78 -1.64 9.80
CA ALA A 89 8.80 -2.66 10.00
C ALA A 89 8.41 -4.03 9.45
N ALA A 90 7.13 -4.44 9.54
CA ALA A 90 6.68 -5.72 9.02
C ALA A 90 6.77 -5.79 7.48
N GLY A 91 6.36 -4.72 6.80
CA GLY A 91 6.48 -4.58 5.35
C GLY A 91 7.93 -4.49 4.85
N GLN A 92 8.78 -3.76 5.57
CA GLN A 92 10.22 -3.67 5.26
C GLN A 92 10.93 -5.01 5.43
N LYS A 93 10.65 -5.75 6.50
CA LYS A 93 11.23 -7.09 6.74
C LYS A 93 10.84 -8.07 5.63
N ALA A 94 9.56 -8.10 5.24
CA ALA A 94 9.09 -8.95 4.15
C ALA A 94 9.72 -8.58 2.79
N TYR A 95 9.93 -7.29 2.52
CA TYR A 95 10.63 -6.84 1.32
C TYR A 95 12.10 -7.27 1.29
N CYS A 96 12.84 -7.07 2.39
CA CYS A 96 14.23 -7.49 2.51
C CYS A 96 14.41 -8.99 2.33
N ILE A 97 13.53 -9.81 2.92
CA ILE A 97 13.52 -11.27 2.75
C ILE A 97 13.34 -11.63 1.26
N ARG A 98 12.34 -11.06 0.58
CA ARG A 98 12.10 -11.34 -0.86
C ARG A 98 13.29 -10.96 -1.76
N GLN A 99 13.97 -9.85 -1.47
CA GLN A 99 15.15 -9.42 -2.21
C GLN A 99 16.33 -10.39 -1.99
N TYR A 100 16.56 -10.79 -0.74
CA TYR A 100 17.58 -11.79 -0.40
C TYR A 100 17.33 -13.12 -1.12
N GLU A 101 16.10 -13.63 -1.06
CA GLU A 101 15.71 -14.87 -1.74
C GLU A 101 15.88 -14.78 -3.26
N ARG A 102 15.52 -13.65 -3.88
CA ARG A 102 15.71 -13.42 -5.32
C ARG A 102 17.20 -13.45 -5.70
N SER A 103 18.05 -12.81 -4.90
CA SER A 103 19.50 -12.79 -5.10
C SER A 103 20.12 -14.17 -4.90
N ALA A 104 19.71 -14.90 -3.85
CA ALA A 104 20.16 -16.27 -3.59
C ALA A 104 19.78 -17.23 -4.73
N ARG A 105 18.56 -17.14 -5.25
CA ARG A 105 18.12 -17.88 -6.45
C ARG A 105 18.87 -17.45 -7.72
N GLY A 106 19.32 -16.19 -7.79
CA GLY A 106 20.18 -15.69 -8.86
C GLY A 106 21.56 -16.33 -8.82
N GLU A 107 22.15 -16.41 -7.63
CA GLU A 107 23.48 -16.98 -7.42
C GLU A 107 23.51 -18.49 -7.67
N HIS A 108 22.50 -19.22 -7.20
CA HIS A 108 22.33 -20.65 -7.50
C HIS A 108 22.28 -20.92 -9.01
N ARG A 109 21.53 -20.11 -9.77
CA ARG A 109 21.45 -20.26 -11.23
C ARG A 109 22.79 -20.00 -11.92
N LYS A 110 23.61 -19.08 -11.40
CA LYS A 110 24.96 -18.82 -11.92
C LYS A 110 25.90 -19.98 -11.60
N SER A 111 25.85 -20.53 -10.38
CA SER A 111 26.70 -21.66 -10.00
C SER A 111 26.36 -22.91 -10.81
N GLU A 112 25.08 -23.25 -10.99
CA GLU A 112 24.64 -24.36 -11.84
C GLU A 112 25.08 -24.18 -13.30
N ARG A 113 25.00 -22.95 -13.82
CA ARG A 113 25.46 -22.66 -15.19
C ARG A 113 26.97 -22.84 -15.32
N ALA A 114 27.75 -22.35 -14.35
CA ALA A 114 29.20 -22.51 -14.32
C ALA A 114 29.60 -23.99 -14.21
N GLU A 115 28.88 -24.78 -13.42
CA GLU A 115 29.10 -26.23 -13.31
C GLU A 115 28.81 -26.95 -14.63
N LYS A 116 27.70 -26.63 -15.31
CA LYS A 116 27.39 -27.19 -16.63
C LYS A 116 28.44 -26.84 -17.68
N ILE A 117 29.02 -25.63 -17.64
CA ILE A 117 30.12 -25.23 -18.52
C ILE A 117 31.36 -26.07 -18.22
N ARG A 118 31.78 -26.16 -16.95
CA ARG A 118 32.93 -26.98 -16.53
C ARG A 118 32.77 -28.44 -16.94
N TYR A 119 31.58 -29.01 -16.77
CA TYR A 119 31.28 -30.39 -17.18
C TYR A 119 31.33 -30.59 -18.69
N ARG A 120 30.93 -29.58 -19.48
CA ARG A 120 31.05 -29.62 -20.94
C ARG A 120 32.50 -29.54 -21.40
N GLU A 121 33.30 -28.69 -20.76
CA GLU A 121 34.72 -28.51 -21.06
C GLU A 121 35.58 -29.70 -20.63
N SER A 122 35.16 -30.44 -19.59
CA SER A 122 35.85 -31.64 -19.12
C SER A 122 35.60 -32.88 -20.00
N LYS A 123 34.64 -32.83 -20.93
CA LYS A 123 34.41 -33.95 -21.85
C LYS A 123 35.49 -33.97 -22.93
N PRO A 124 36.17 -35.12 -23.14
CA PRO A 124 37.14 -35.25 -24.22
C PRO A 124 36.42 -35.03 -25.58
N PRO A 125 37.08 -34.42 -26.57
CA PRO A 125 36.51 -34.27 -27.90
C PRO A 125 36.16 -35.65 -28.46
N PHE A 126 34.98 -35.74 -29.08
CA PHE A 126 34.49 -36.98 -29.71
C PHE A 126 35.52 -37.41 -30.75
N ARG A 127 36.19 -38.56 -30.54
CA ARG A 127 37.10 -39.13 -31.53
C ARG A 127 36.25 -39.78 -32.62
N LEU A 128 36.29 -39.20 -33.81
CA LEU A 128 35.82 -39.82 -35.06
C LEU A 128 36.83 -40.87 -35.53
#